data_AF-A0A379LS96-F1
#
_entry.id   AF-A0A379LS96-F1
#
_cell.length_a   1.000
_cell.length_b   1.000
_cell.length_c   1.000
_cell.angle_alpha   90.00
_cell.angle_beta   90.00
_cell.angle_gamma   90.00
#
_symmetry.space_group_name_H-M   'P 1'
#
loop_
_entity.id
_entity.type
_entity.pdbx_description
1 polymer ?
#
loop_
_entity_poly.entity_id
_entity_poly.type
_entity_poly.pdbx_seq_one_letter_code
_entity_poly.pdbx_strand_id
1 'polypeptide(L)'
;MRYAQDKRYMHSCRDNFLCACLHDGRLHKRDIGANINFFMNVPVTPEGGLTFEDGLSAPGKYVELVAECNVMVLISNCPQLNNPCNGWNPTPAEVLVWN
;
A
#
# COMPACT_ATOMS: atom_id res chain seq x y z
N MET A 1 -4.63 17.26 -2.11
CA MET A 1 -3.41 16.42 -2.09
C MET A 1 -2.73 16.64 -0.75
N ARG A 2 -2.23 15.60 -0.07
CA ARG A 2 -1.56 15.79 1.23
C ARG A 2 -0.21 16.51 1.10
N TYR A 3 0.52 16.19 0.04
CA TYR A 3 1.80 16.81 -0.31
C TYR A 3 1.61 17.98 -1.27
N ALA A 4 2.68 18.74 -1.46
CA ALA A 4 2.73 19.88 -2.36
C ALA A 4 2.30 19.50 -3.80
N GLN A 5 1.78 20.48 -4.53
CA GLN A 5 1.14 20.28 -5.83
C GLN A 5 2.09 19.72 -6.88
N ASP A 6 3.39 20.00 -6.77
CA ASP A 6 4.44 19.48 -7.65
C ASP A 6 4.58 17.95 -7.56
N LYS A 7 4.18 17.35 -6.43
CA LYS A 7 4.18 15.89 -6.21
C LYS A 7 3.04 15.16 -6.91
N ARG A 8 2.11 15.87 -7.55
CA ARG A 8 0.89 15.29 -8.16
C ARG A 8 1.16 14.19 -9.19
N TYR A 9 2.25 14.31 -9.92
CA TYR A 9 2.58 13.41 -11.02
C TYR A 9 3.45 12.22 -10.57
N MET A 10 3.77 12.15 -9.28
CA MET A 10 4.47 10.99 -8.72
C MET A 10 3.53 9.79 -8.63
N HIS A 11 4.08 8.60 -8.75
CA HIS A 11 3.33 7.35 -8.67
C HIS A 11 2.63 7.20 -7.31
N SER A 12 1.47 6.56 -7.32
CA SER A 12 0.67 6.29 -6.12
C SER A 12 0.08 4.88 -6.15
N CYS A 13 -0.17 4.29 -4.97
CA CYS A 13 -0.88 3.01 -4.90
C CYS A 13 -2.28 3.08 -5.54
N ARG A 14 -2.91 4.25 -5.49
CA ARG A 14 -4.25 4.43 -6.08
C ARG A 14 -4.19 4.30 -7.60
N ASP A 15 -3.18 4.88 -8.24
CA ASP A 15 -3.00 4.74 -9.69
C ASP A 15 -2.63 3.31 -10.07
N ASN A 16 -1.76 2.66 -9.28
CA ASN A 16 -1.44 1.24 -9.48
C ASN A 16 -2.68 0.34 -9.41
N PHE A 17 -3.56 0.55 -8.43
CA PHE A 17 -4.83 -0.19 -8.35
C PHE A 17 -5.75 0.11 -9.53
N LEU A 18 -5.85 1.36 -9.98
CA LEU A 18 -6.64 1.70 -11.17
C LEU A 18 -6.11 1.00 -12.42
N CYS A 19 -4.79 1.00 -12.63
CA CYS A 19 -4.14 0.28 -13.73
C CYS A 19 -4.42 -1.23 -13.66
N ALA A 20 -4.30 -1.83 -12.47
CA ALA A 20 -4.59 -3.25 -12.26
C ALA A 20 -6.06 -3.59 -12.54
N CYS A 21 -7.01 -2.77 -12.06
CA CYS A 21 -8.43 -2.93 -12.36
C CYS A 21 -8.72 -2.83 -13.86
N LEU A 22 -8.12 -1.87 -14.56
CA LEU A 22 -8.27 -1.72 -16.01
C LEU A 22 -7.69 -2.91 -16.79
N HIS A 23 -6.56 -3.45 -16.33
CA HIS A 23 -5.91 -4.61 -16.94
C HIS A 23 -6.73 -5.89 -16.74
N ASP A 24 -7.27 -6.11 -15.53
CA ASP A 24 -8.03 -7.32 -15.20
C ASP A 24 -9.49 -7.29 -15.72
N GLY A 25 -10.14 -6.13 -15.65
CA GLY A 25 -11.48 -5.89 -16.17
C GLY A 25 -12.65 -6.35 -15.28
N ARG A 26 -12.41 -7.09 -14.19
CA ARG A 26 -13.49 -7.52 -13.27
C ARG A 26 -13.83 -6.48 -12.20
N LEU A 27 -12.89 -5.59 -11.87
CA LEU A 27 -13.09 -4.46 -10.96
C LEU A 27 -13.02 -3.13 -11.71
N HIS A 28 -13.69 -2.13 -11.19
CA HIS A 28 -13.61 -0.75 -11.63
C HIS A 28 -13.31 0.21 -10.47
N LYS A 29 -13.08 1.48 -10.80
CA LYS A 29 -12.73 2.55 -9.84
C LYS A 29 -13.61 2.58 -8.58
N ARG A 30 -14.90 2.26 -8.69
CA ARG A 30 -15.87 2.31 -7.56
C ARG A 30 -15.69 1.16 -6.56
N ASP A 31 -15.01 0.08 -6.95
CA ASP A 31 -14.71 -1.06 -6.05
C ASP A 31 -13.46 -0.81 -5.21
N ILE A 32 -12.65 0.20 -5.56
CA ILE A 32 -11.43 0.53 -4.82
C ILE A 32 -11.80 1.30 -3.55
N GLY A 33 -11.91 0.56 -2.46
CA GLY A 33 -12.10 1.07 -1.10
C GLY A 33 -10.78 1.41 -0.39
N ALA A 34 -10.83 1.43 0.94
CA ALA A 34 -9.62 1.55 1.77
C ALA A 34 -8.82 0.25 1.72
N ASN A 35 -7.51 0.36 1.51
CA ASN A 35 -6.61 -0.79 1.51
C ASN A 35 -5.96 -1.00 2.89
N ILE A 36 -5.51 -2.21 3.13
CA ILE A 36 -4.58 -2.51 4.23
C ILE A 36 -3.18 -2.08 3.79
N ASN A 37 -2.44 -1.39 4.66
CA ASN A 37 -1.06 -0.99 4.41
C ASN A 37 -0.14 -1.83 5.29
N PHE A 38 0.28 -3.00 4.79
CA PHE A 38 1.22 -3.86 5.51
C PHE A 38 2.55 -3.13 5.76
N PHE A 39 3.15 -3.37 6.92
CA PHE A 39 4.43 -2.81 7.36
C PHE A 39 4.48 -1.28 7.56
N MET A 40 3.37 -0.57 7.30
CA MET A 40 3.28 0.87 7.50
C MET A 40 3.14 1.22 8.99
N ASN A 41 3.91 2.18 9.48
CA ASN A 41 3.86 2.64 10.87
C ASN A 41 3.18 4.01 10.97
N VAL A 42 1.89 4.02 11.30
CA VAL A 42 1.08 5.24 11.46
C VAL A 42 0.26 5.15 12.75
N PRO A 43 0.87 5.46 13.91
CA PRO A 43 0.15 5.39 15.17
C PRO A 43 -0.89 6.52 15.28
N VAL A 44 -1.97 6.22 16.00
CA VAL A 44 -2.99 7.20 16.39
C VAL A 44 -2.56 7.82 17.72
N THR A 45 -2.53 9.15 17.81
CA THR A 45 -2.21 9.83 19.07
C THR A 45 -3.41 9.79 20.03
N PRO A 46 -3.21 9.98 21.34
CA PRO A 46 -4.32 10.04 22.31
C PRO A 46 -5.37 11.11 21.97
N GLU A 47 -4.96 12.19 21.29
CA GLU A 47 -5.83 13.28 20.84
C GLU A 47 -6.52 12.99 19.50
N GLY A 48 -6.32 11.80 18.92
CA GLY A 48 -6.91 11.38 17.64
C GLY A 48 -6.12 11.82 16.40
N GLY A 49 -4.89 12.31 16.57
CA GLY A 49 -3.99 12.63 15.46
C GLY A 49 -3.36 11.39 14.83
N LEU A 50 -2.66 11.57 13.71
CA LEU A 50 -1.87 10.52 13.05
C LEU A 50 -0.45 11.02 12.83
N THR A 51 0.55 10.25 13.21
CA THR A 51 1.95 10.53 12.89
C THR A 51 2.48 9.49 11.89
N PHE A 52 3.42 9.90 11.03
CA PHE A 52 4.05 9.02 10.04
C PHE A 52 5.43 8.72 10.55
N GLU A 53 5.59 7.54 11.11
CA GLU A 53 6.82 7.12 11.73
C GLU A 53 7.63 6.26 10.76
N ASP A 54 8.91 6.09 11.08
CA ASP A 54 9.78 5.18 10.35
C ASP A 54 9.20 3.77 10.34
N GLY A 55 9.38 3.09 9.20
CA GLY A 55 9.01 1.69 9.06
C GLY A 55 9.73 0.83 10.08
N LEU A 56 8.99 0.01 10.84
CA LEU A 56 9.56 -0.91 11.84
C LEU A 56 9.97 -2.26 11.24
N SER A 57 9.58 -2.52 9.99
CA SER A 57 9.88 -3.77 9.29
C SER A 57 11.35 -3.85 8.84
N ALA A 58 11.86 -5.07 8.74
CA ALA A 58 13.20 -5.38 8.24
C ALA A 58 13.11 -6.40 7.10
N PRO A 59 14.17 -6.57 6.27
CA PRO A 59 14.22 -7.61 5.24
C PRO A 59 13.86 -9.00 5.80
N GLY A 60 13.06 -9.76 5.06
CA GLY A 60 12.60 -11.11 5.44
C GLY A 60 11.41 -11.16 6.40
N LYS A 61 10.89 -10.01 6.87
CA LYS A 61 9.60 -9.98 7.56
C LYS A 61 8.48 -10.20 6.54
N TYR A 62 7.51 -11.03 6.90
CA TYR A 62 6.38 -11.39 6.05
C TYR A 62 5.07 -11.32 6.83
N VAL A 63 3.98 -11.23 6.06
CA VAL A 63 2.62 -11.52 6.52
C VAL A 63 2.12 -12.71 5.74
N GLU A 64 1.44 -13.62 6.42
CA GLU A 64 0.81 -14.79 5.81
C GLU A 64 -0.70 -14.65 5.96
N LEU A 65 -1.42 -14.93 4.86
CA LEU A 65 -2.86 -14.77 4.79
C LEU A 65 -3.46 -16.09 4.31
N VAL A 66 -4.52 -16.54 4.97
CA VAL A 66 -5.33 -17.67 4.54
C VAL A 66 -6.55 -17.15 3.81
N ALA A 67 -6.79 -17.65 2.61
CA ALA A 67 -8.01 -17.37 1.86
C ALA A 67 -9.14 -18.30 2.32
N GLU A 68 -10.00 -17.82 3.22
CA GLU A 68 -11.18 -18.56 3.72
C GLU A 68 -12.28 -18.73 2.66
N CYS A 69 -12.17 -18.03 1.53
CA CYS A 69 -13.07 -18.15 0.38
C CYS A 69 -12.34 -17.75 -0.92
N ASN A 70 -13.05 -17.82 -2.05
CA ASN A 70 -12.52 -17.32 -3.31
C ASN A 70 -12.33 -15.80 -3.24
N VAL A 71 -11.08 -15.35 -3.36
CA VAL A 71 -10.71 -13.94 -3.29
C VAL A 71 -9.98 -13.47 -4.54
N MET A 72 -10.05 -12.17 -4.79
CA MET A 72 -9.20 -11.48 -5.74
C MET A 72 -8.38 -10.45 -4.97
N VAL A 73 -7.06 -10.50 -5.11
CA VAL A 73 -6.14 -9.65 -4.36
C VAL A 73 -5.48 -8.64 -5.29
N LEU A 74 -5.57 -7.36 -4.96
CA LEU A 74 -4.79 -6.30 -5.58
C LEU A 74 -3.67 -5.88 -4.62
N ILE A 75 -2.43 -6.02 -5.06
CA ILE A 75 -1.24 -5.60 -4.31
C ILE A 75 -0.54 -4.49 -5.08
N SER A 76 -0.16 -3.44 -4.37
CA SER A 76 0.70 -2.37 -4.88
C SER A 76 1.90 -2.27 -3.96
N ASN A 77 3.10 -2.52 -4.49
CA ASN A 77 4.32 -2.13 -3.80
C ASN A 77 4.37 -0.60 -3.74
N CYS A 78 4.24 -0.02 -2.56
CA CYS A 78 3.97 1.41 -2.39
C CYS A 78 5.13 2.28 -2.89
N PRO A 79 4.91 3.12 -3.93
CA PRO A 79 5.99 3.92 -4.54
C PRO A 79 6.22 5.27 -3.83
N GLN A 80 5.66 5.46 -2.64
CA GLN A 80 5.65 6.75 -1.96
C GLN A 80 7.06 7.19 -1.57
N LEU A 81 7.46 8.42 -1.91
CA LEU A 81 8.77 8.97 -1.53
C LEU A 81 8.64 10.21 -0.63
N ASN A 82 7.44 10.50 -0.15
CA ASN A 82 7.14 11.74 0.58
C ASN A 82 6.88 11.49 2.08
N ASN A 83 7.11 10.29 2.62
CA ASN A 83 7.06 10.01 4.06
C ASN A 83 8.09 8.92 4.45
N PRO A 84 8.42 8.82 5.75
CA PRO A 84 9.47 7.91 6.22
C PRO A 84 9.07 6.44 6.26
N CYS A 85 7.80 6.07 6.01
CA CYS A 85 7.30 4.73 6.28
C CYS A 85 8.01 3.62 5.48
N ASN A 86 8.72 3.95 4.41
CA ASN A 86 9.53 3.03 3.62
C ASN A 86 11.02 3.44 3.54
N GLY A 87 11.50 4.23 4.50
CA GLY A 87 12.87 4.72 4.53
C GLY A 87 13.25 5.58 3.33
N TRP A 88 12.27 6.20 2.67
CA TRP A 88 12.45 7.04 1.48
C TRP A 88 13.01 6.30 0.25
N ASN A 89 13.12 4.97 0.33
CA ASN A 89 13.69 4.11 -0.71
C ASN A 89 12.89 2.80 -0.81
N PRO A 90 11.80 2.78 -1.60
CA PRO A 90 11.01 1.58 -1.81
C PRO A 90 11.88 0.43 -2.31
N THR A 91 11.80 -0.71 -1.63
CA THR A 91 12.51 -1.93 -2.01
C THR A 91 11.56 -2.91 -2.73
N PRO A 92 12.07 -3.88 -3.48
CA PRO A 92 11.24 -4.96 -4.02
C PRO A 92 10.46 -5.68 -2.91
N ALA A 93 9.24 -6.10 -3.24
CA ALA A 93 8.39 -6.94 -2.40
C ALA A 93 8.07 -8.22 -3.17
N GLU A 94 8.06 -9.35 -2.50
CA GLU A 94 7.72 -10.65 -3.07
C GLU A 94 6.34 -11.09 -2.60
N VAL A 95 5.59 -11.72 -3.51
CA VAL A 95 4.29 -12.33 -3.23
C VAL A 95 4.38 -13.78 -3.67
N LEU A 96 4.16 -14.69 -2.73
CA LEU A 96 4.09 -16.12 -2.99
C LEU A 96 2.63 -16.56 -2.82
N VAL A 97 2.18 -17.48 -3.66
CA VAL A 97 0.85 -18.10 -3.58
C VAL A 97 1.05 -19.61 -3.62
N TRP A 98 0.52 -20.31 -2.63
CA TRP A 98 0.71 -21.75 -2.45
C TRP A 98 -0.54 -22.40 -1.86
N ASN A 99 -0.52 -23.74 -1.79
CA ASN A 99 -1.57 -24.59 -1.22
C ASN A 99 -1.03 -25.37 -0.02
#